data_AF-A0A4S8J387-F1
#
_entry.id   AF-A0A4S8J387-F1
#
_cell.length_a   1.000
_cell.length_b   1.000
_cell.length_c   1.000
_cell.angle_alpha   90.00
_cell.angle_beta   90.00
_cell.angle_gamma   90.00
#
_symmetry.space_group_name_H-M   'P 1'
#
loop_
_entity.id
_entity.type
_entity.pdbx_description
1 polymer ?
#
loop_
_entity_poly.entity_id
_entity_poly.type
_entity_poly.pdbx_seq_one_letter_code
_entity_poly.pdbx_strand_id
1 'polypeptide(L)'
;MVAKAPAHGPGSVPVPVPPRAWNRCMALLRHCSSERHLRAAHALFVSGGLDRHPFALSRLILAACSLRPPALAYASLLFHRSPSPPNSFMHNALIRAHARGPDPVAALSFFRLLLRAPPASAAADHHSFPFALAACGASGSLATGAQIHALVVKNGLFSADHYVQTAVLRLYSNATDEAAKVFDEISVRDAVHYDVLMNAFIRAGLPSEALRLFDHLLISRIEPDEFAATTALTACAHAGALEQGVRIHKLVEGKGPSFLRDTFLGSALVSMYAKCGCIKDAVDVFNAMPERNTHMWATMIGAYAMHGFSKEAMACLRRMHEVDGLRPDGIVLLGALSACVHAGLVEDGLQLLAEMEARHSVIPEHEHYSCAVDMLCRAGRLDEALHLRYYRLTELGDRARAVPSPVRGGATAQSYSETEPRRCHRLTGAVLPPSLTRRTEPGVTAQSHSETELRRCHRLTGAVLPPSLTRRLSSGDATA
;
A
#
# COMPACT_ATOMS: atom_id res chain seq x y z
N MET A 1 -0.75 -27.78 -23.50
CA MET A 1 -0.55 -29.24 -23.38
C MET A 1 -1.72 -29.85 -22.63
N VAL A 2 -2.44 -30.78 -23.26
CA VAL A 2 -3.52 -31.55 -22.62
C VAL A 2 -2.87 -32.50 -21.61
N ALA A 3 -2.86 -32.13 -20.33
CA ALA A 3 -2.32 -32.98 -19.28
C ALA A 3 -3.28 -34.16 -19.04
N LYS A 4 -2.82 -35.37 -19.41
CA LYS A 4 -3.44 -36.64 -18.99
C LYS A 4 -3.45 -36.73 -17.46
N ALA A 5 -4.52 -37.29 -16.91
CA ALA A 5 -4.62 -37.59 -15.48
C ALA A 5 -3.44 -38.48 -15.01
N PRO A 6 -2.87 -38.25 -13.82
CA PRO A 6 -1.86 -39.15 -13.27
C PRO A 6 -2.51 -40.49 -12.88
N ALA A 7 -1.76 -41.58 -13.08
CA ALA A 7 -2.19 -42.93 -12.72
C ALA A 7 -2.34 -43.04 -11.19
N HIS A 8 -3.53 -43.44 -10.74
CA HIS A 8 -3.82 -43.71 -9.33
C HIS A 8 -3.51 -45.16 -8.95
N GLY A 9 -2.92 -45.36 -7.76
CA GLY A 9 -2.71 -46.66 -7.14
C GLY A 9 -4.01 -47.40 -6.78
N PRO A 10 -3.95 -48.70 -6.45
CA PRO A 10 -5.08 -49.60 -6.49
C PRO A 10 -5.95 -49.41 -5.24
N GLY A 11 -7.23 -49.04 -5.40
CA GLY A 11 -8.16 -49.00 -4.26
C GLY A 11 -9.51 -48.31 -4.44
N SER A 12 -9.79 -47.63 -5.55
CA SER A 12 -11.13 -47.08 -5.79
C SER A 12 -11.53 -47.18 -7.26
N VAL A 13 -12.51 -48.02 -7.56
CA VAL A 13 -13.13 -48.10 -8.89
C VAL A 13 -13.78 -46.74 -9.20
N PRO A 14 -13.35 -46.00 -10.24
CA PRO A 14 -13.99 -44.74 -10.59
C PRO A 14 -15.34 -45.03 -11.24
N VAL A 15 -16.40 -44.40 -10.73
CA VAL A 15 -17.68 -44.33 -11.45
C VAL A 15 -17.44 -43.64 -12.79
N PRO A 16 -17.81 -44.23 -13.94
CA PRO A 16 -17.56 -43.62 -15.24
C PRO A 16 -18.38 -42.33 -15.37
N VAL A 17 -17.70 -41.18 -15.39
CA VAL A 17 -18.35 -39.89 -15.64
C VAL A 17 -18.64 -39.76 -17.14
N PRO A 18 -19.86 -39.43 -17.57
CA PRO A 18 -20.14 -39.20 -18.98
C PRO A 18 -19.29 -38.04 -19.53
N PRO A 19 -18.47 -38.24 -20.59
CA PRO A 19 -17.56 -37.21 -21.11
C PRO A 19 -18.28 -35.93 -21.56
N ARG A 20 -19.54 -36.08 -22.01
CA ARG A 20 -20.39 -34.98 -22.46
C ARG A 20 -20.91 -34.09 -21.32
N ALA A 21 -21.13 -34.65 -20.13
CA ALA A 21 -21.55 -33.87 -18.95
C ALA A 21 -20.36 -33.10 -18.37
N TRP A 22 -19.20 -33.76 -18.29
CA TRP A 22 -17.94 -33.15 -17.88
C TRP A 22 -17.54 -31.95 -18.74
N ASN A 23 -17.49 -32.13 -20.06
CA ASN A 23 -17.06 -31.07 -20.98
C ASN A 23 -17.99 -29.86 -20.95
N ARG A 24 -19.31 -30.08 -20.84
CA ARG A 24 -20.30 -29.00 -20.70
C ARG A 24 -20.12 -28.22 -19.40
N CYS A 25 -20.01 -28.91 -18.28
CA CYS A 25 -19.80 -28.30 -16.96
C CYS A 25 -18.48 -27.51 -16.90
N MET A 26 -17.39 -28.06 -17.42
CA MET A 26 -16.08 -27.40 -17.44
C MET A 26 -16.01 -26.22 -18.42
N ALA A 27 -16.82 -26.23 -19.49
CA ALA A 27 -16.98 -25.07 -20.37
C ALA A 27 -17.76 -23.94 -19.68
N LEU A 28 -18.83 -24.27 -18.96
CA LEU A 28 -19.63 -23.30 -18.21
C LEU A 28 -18.82 -22.60 -17.10
N LEU A 29 -17.98 -23.33 -16.36
CA LEU A 29 -17.12 -22.75 -15.32
C LEU A 29 -16.16 -21.68 -15.86
N ARG A 30 -15.69 -21.81 -17.11
CA ARG A 30 -14.79 -20.84 -17.75
C ARG A 30 -15.45 -19.50 -18.08
N HIS A 31 -16.79 -19.47 -18.15
CA HIS A 31 -17.58 -18.30 -18.54
C HIS A 31 -18.41 -17.76 -17.36
N CYS A 32 -18.20 -18.28 -16.15
CA CYS A 32 -18.91 -17.83 -14.96
C CYS A 32 -18.37 -16.46 -14.51
N SER A 33 -19.17 -15.41 -14.70
CA SER A 33 -18.87 -14.04 -14.28
C SER A 33 -19.68 -13.56 -13.07
N SER A 34 -20.65 -14.36 -12.61
CA SER A 34 -21.54 -14.01 -11.49
C SER A 34 -21.82 -15.20 -10.59
N GLU A 35 -22.13 -14.94 -9.32
CA GLU A 35 -22.54 -15.96 -8.36
C GLU A 35 -23.80 -16.72 -8.81
N ARG A 36 -24.73 -16.05 -9.52
CA ARG A 36 -25.92 -16.70 -10.08
C ARG A 36 -25.55 -17.76 -11.11
N HIS A 37 -24.62 -17.46 -12.02
CA HIS A 37 -24.10 -18.42 -12.98
C HIS A 37 -23.41 -19.60 -12.30
N LEU A 38 -22.67 -19.33 -11.22
CA LEU A 38 -21.99 -20.37 -10.44
C LEU A 38 -22.99 -21.30 -9.71
N ARG A 39 -24.05 -20.76 -9.10
CA ARG A 39 -25.10 -21.58 -8.47
C ARG A 39 -25.86 -22.43 -9.49
N ALA A 40 -26.15 -21.87 -10.66
CA ALA A 40 -26.75 -22.62 -11.76
C ALA A 40 -25.82 -23.75 -12.27
N ALA A 41 -24.52 -23.45 -12.41
CA ALA A 41 -23.52 -24.46 -12.73
C ALA A 41 -23.46 -25.55 -11.63
N HIS A 42 -23.46 -25.19 -10.35
CA HIS A 42 -23.49 -26.16 -9.27
C HIS A 42 -24.72 -27.08 -9.31
N ALA A 43 -25.91 -26.54 -9.61
CA ALA A 43 -27.12 -27.36 -9.79
C ALA A 43 -26.95 -28.40 -10.92
N LEU A 44 -26.25 -28.05 -12.00
CA LEU A 44 -25.88 -28.99 -13.08
C LEU A 44 -24.82 -30.01 -12.66
N PHE A 45 -23.92 -29.65 -11.75
CA PHE A 45 -22.97 -30.60 -11.17
C PHE A 45 -23.69 -31.64 -10.32
N VAL A 46 -24.68 -31.22 -9.51
CA VAL A 46 -25.49 -32.12 -8.68
C VAL A 46 -26.37 -33.01 -9.55
N SER A 47 -27.07 -32.46 -10.55
CA SER A 47 -27.92 -33.26 -11.44
C SER A 47 -27.12 -34.21 -12.34
N GLY A 48 -25.87 -33.86 -12.65
CA GLY A 48 -24.93 -34.71 -13.40
C GLY A 48 -24.11 -35.69 -12.55
N GLY A 49 -24.29 -35.72 -11.21
CA GLY A 49 -23.54 -36.57 -10.29
C GLY A 49 -22.04 -36.25 -10.17
N LEU A 50 -21.62 -35.05 -10.59
CA LEU A 50 -20.24 -34.57 -10.56
C LEU A 50 -19.83 -34.02 -9.20
N ASP A 51 -20.79 -33.69 -8.33
CA ASP A 51 -20.60 -33.20 -6.96
C ASP A 51 -19.83 -34.19 -6.08
N ARG A 52 -19.96 -35.50 -6.36
CA ARG A 52 -19.25 -36.57 -5.65
C ARG A 52 -17.80 -36.73 -6.09
N HIS A 53 -17.39 -36.16 -7.22
CA HIS A 53 -16.04 -36.28 -7.76
C HIS A 53 -15.13 -35.16 -7.22
N PRO A 54 -14.09 -35.48 -6.41
CA PRO A 54 -13.25 -34.47 -5.76
C PRO A 54 -12.66 -33.44 -6.71
N PHE A 55 -12.17 -33.86 -7.88
CA PHE A 55 -11.61 -32.93 -8.86
C PHE A 55 -12.66 -32.01 -9.51
N ALA A 56 -13.89 -32.47 -9.70
CA ALA A 56 -14.93 -31.66 -10.31
C ALA A 56 -15.35 -30.55 -9.32
N LEU A 57 -15.55 -30.94 -8.06
CA LEU A 57 -15.83 -30.01 -6.97
C LEU A 57 -14.68 -29.00 -6.76
N SER A 58 -13.42 -29.42 -6.90
CA SER A 58 -12.26 -28.54 -6.75
C SER A 58 -12.20 -27.46 -7.84
N ARG A 59 -12.65 -27.77 -9.06
CA ARG A 59 -12.80 -26.80 -10.15
C ARG A 59 -13.94 -25.82 -9.92
N LEU A 60 -15.06 -26.29 -9.36
CA LEU A 60 -16.19 -25.44 -8.97
C LEU A 60 -15.78 -24.47 -7.85
N ILE A 61 -15.07 -24.94 -6.82
CA ILE A 61 -14.53 -24.09 -5.75
C ILE A 61 -13.54 -23.07 -6.31
N LEU A 62 -12.65 -23.45 -7.22
CA LEU A 62 -11.73 -22.51 -7.86
C LEU A 62 -12.46 -21.41 -8.64
N ALA A 63 -13.49 -21.78 -9.41
CA ALA A 63 -14.32 -20.81 -10.13
C ALA A 63 -15.05 -19.87 -9.16
N ALA A 64 -15.52 -20.38 -8.02
CA ALA A 64 -16.11 -19.59 -6.95
C ALA A 64 -15.11 -18.60 -6.33
N CYS A 65 -13.88 -19.06 -6.09
CA CYS A 65 -12.79 -18.26 -5.54
C CYS A 65 -12.28 -17.16 -6.49
N SER A 66 -12.54 -17.31 -7.79
CA SER A 66 -12.14 -16.33 -8.82
C SER A 66 -13.18 -15.21 -9.01
N LEU A 67 -14.34 -15.33 -8.36
CA LEU A 67 -15.43 -14.35 -8.42
C LEU A 67 -15.35 -13.35 -7.24
N ARG A 68 -16.18 -12.30 -7.31
CA ARG A 68 -16.27 -11.24 -6.28
C ARG A 68 -16.50 -11.80 -4.85
N PRO A 69 -16.12 -11.06 -3.79
CA PRO A 69 -16.13 -11.51 -2.38
C PRO A 69 -17.36 -12.30 -1.90
N PRO A 70 -18.62 -11.98 -2.25
CA PRO A 70 -19.77 -12.79 -1.84
C PRO A 70 -19.70 -14.26 -2.30
N ALA A 71 -19.01 -14.55 -3.40
CA ALA A 71 -18.78 -15.91 -3.87
C ALA A 71 -17.78 -16.71 -2.99
N LEU A 72 -16.99 -16.06 -2.14
CA LEU A 72 -16.06 -16.73 -1.21
C LEU A 72 -16.80 -17.42 -0.06
N ALA A 73 -17.89 -16.82 0.43
CA ALA A 73 -18.78 -17.46 1.40
C ALA A 73 -19.43 -18.72 0.82
N TYR A 74 -19.83 -18.65 -0.45
CA TYR A 74 -20.36 -19.79 -1.18
C TYR A 74 -19.30 -20.89 -1.41
N ALA A 75 -18.08 -20.52 -1.80
CA ALA A 75 -16.96 -21.45 -1.95
C ALA A 75 -16.65 -22.19 -0.65
N SER A 76 -16.67 -21.47 0.47
CA SER A 76 -16.45 -22.02 1.81
C SER A 76 -17.56 -23.01 2.21
N LEU A 77 -18.82 -22.72 1.84
CA LEU A 77 -19.95 -23.62 2.07
C LEU A 77 -19.85 -24.91 1.24
N LEU A 78 -19.42 -24.82 -0.03
CA LEU A 78 -19.18 -26.00 -0.87
C LEU A 78 -18.09 -26.91 -0.29
N PHE A 79 -17.06 -26.31 0.30
CA PHE A 79 -15.97 -27.03 0.94
C PHE A 79 -16.42 -27.78 2.20
N HIS A 80 -17.16 -27.12 3.10
CA HIS A 80 -17.63 -27.77 4.32
C HIS A 80 -18.71 -28.83 4.08
N ARG A 81 -19.45 -28.72 2.97
CA ARG A 81 -20.50 -29.68 2.60
C ARG A 81 -20.02 -30.71 1.57
N SER A 82 -18.70 -30.87 1.37
CA SER A 82 -18.17 -31.79 0.37
C SER A 82 -18.53 -33.25 0.74
N PRO A 83 -19.09 -34.05 -0.19
CA PRO A 83 -19.43 -35.45 0.08
C PRO A 83 -18.22 -36.37 0.27
N SER A 84 -17.04 -35.94 -0.19
CA SER A 84 -15.76 -36.63 -0.12
C SER A 84 -14.74 -35.76 0.64
N PRO A 85 -13.69 -36.35 1.24
CA PRO A 85 -12.67 -35.57 1.94
C PRO A 85 -11.98 -34.60 0.95
N PRO A 86 -11.87 -33.31 1.31
CA PRO A 86 -11.32 -32.31 0.41
C PRO A 86 -9.82 -32.55 0.15
N ASN A 87 -9.40 -32.37 -1.10
CA ASN A 87 -8.00 -32.54 -1.50
C ASN A 87 -7.16 -31.26 -1.28
N SER A 88 -5.84 -31.34 -1.42
CA SER A 88 -4.94 -30.17 -1.30
C SER A 88 -5.34 -29.02 -2.22
N PHE A 89 -5.83 -29.31 -3.43
CA PHE A 89 -6.21 -28.27 -4.39
C PHE A 89 -7.37 -27.40 -3.90
N MET A 90 -8.39 -28.01 -3.29
CA MET A 90 -9.52 -27.28 -2.69
C MET A 90 -9.07 -26.35 -1.57
N HIS A 91 -8.21 -26.85 -0.68
CA HIS A 91 -7.64 -26.06 0.41
C HIS A 91 -6.79 -24.91 -0.15
N ASN A 92 -5.88 -25.19 -1.08
CA ASN A 92 -5.01 -24.19 -1.70
C ASN A 92 -5.81 -23.08 -2.40
N ALA A 93 -6.91 -23.43 -3.07
CA ALA A 93 -7.80 -22.45 -3.70
C ALA A 93 -8.41 -21.50 -2.66
N LEU A 94 -8.93 -22.03 -1.54
CA LEU A 94 -9.53 -21.22 -0.48
C LEU A 94 -8.49 -20.39 0.29
N ILE A 95 -7.35 -20.98 0.64
CA ILE A 95 -6.24 -20.27 1.32
C ILE A 95 -5.80 -19.09 0.45
N ARG A 96 -5.58 -19.31 -0.85
CA ARG A 96 -5.20 -18.24 -1.79
C ARG A 96 -6.26 -17.15 -1.89
N ALA A 97 -7.53 -17.54 -1.96
CA ALA A 97 -8.64 -16.59 -2.13
C ALA A 97 -8.84 -15.71 -0.89
N HIS A 98 -8.79 -16.31 0.30
CA HIS A 98 -8.92 -15.59 1.56
C HIS A 98 -7.66 -14.78 1.91
N ALA A 99 -6.45 -15.25 1.55
CA ALA A 99 -5.21 -14.51 1.78
C ALA A 99 -5.14 -13.18 1.03
N ARG A 100 -5.82 -13.09 -0.12
CA ARG A 100 -5.99 -11.85 -0.91
C ARG A 100 -7.31 -11.11 -0.58
N GLY A 101 -8.14 -11.69 0.27
CA GLY A 101 -9.45 -11.19 0.62
C GLY A 101 -9.41 -10.21 1.80
N PRO A 102 -10.59 -9.68 2.18
CA PRO A 102 -10.70 -8.76 3.32
C PRO A 102 -10.45 -9.44 4.68
N ASP A 103 -10.55 -10.78 4.76
CA ASP A 103 -10.31 -11.55 5.98
C ASP A 103 -9.15 -12.55 5.80
N PRO A 104 -7.89 -12.12 6.07
CA PRO A 104 -6.74 -13.01 6.00
C PRO A 104 -6.75 -14.09 7.11
N VAL A 105 -7.51 -13.91 8.19
CA VAL A 105 -7.56 -14.89 9.29
C VAL A 105 -8.30 -16.15 8.84
N ALA A 106 -9.30 -16.01 7.97
CA ALA A 106 -9.97 -17.15 7.34
C ALA A 106 -9.00 -18.02 6.51
N ALA A 107 -7.98 -17.44 5.87
CA ALA A 107 -6.98 -18.23 5.15
C ALA A 107 -6.20 -19.17 6.11
N LEU A 108 -5.89 -18.68 7.31
CA LEU A 108 -5.19 -19.46 8.33
C LEU A 108 -6.06 -20.56 8.93
N SER A 109 -7.38 -20.36 9.01
CA SER A 109 -8.31 -21.40 9.47
C SER A 109 -8.37 -22.56 8.46
N PHE A 110 -8.47 -22.27 7.15
CA PHE A 110 -8.39 -23.29 6.10
C PHE A 110 -7.01 -23.97 6.04
N PHE A 111 -5.93 -23.25 6.31
CA PHE A 111 -4.60 -23.85 6.41
C PHE A 111 -4.51 -24.82 7.60
N ARG A 112 -5.08 -24.48 8.76
CA ARG A 112 -5.16 -25.41 9.91
C ARG A 112 -6.00 -26.65 9.59
N LEU A 113 -7.07 -26.51 8.80
CA LEU A 113 -7.84 -27.65 8.32
C LEU A 113 -7.00 -28.55 7.41
N LEU A 114 -6.20 -27.97 6.51
CA LEU A 114 -5.26 -28.71 5.65
C LEU A 114 -4.25 -29.52 6.48
N LEU A 115 -3.70 -28.93 7.54
CA LEU A 115 -2.74 -29.62 8.42
C LEU A 115 -3.35 -30.75 9.26
N ARG A 116 -4.66 -30.71 9.51
CA ARG A 116 -5.39 -31.75 10.25
C ARG A 116 -5.95 -32.85 9.34
N ALA A 117 -5.96 -32.63 8.03
CA ALA A 117 -6.42 -33.62 7.07
C ALA A 117 -5.47 -34.84 7.04
N PRO A 118 -5.98 -36.05 6.78
CA PRO A 118 -5.14 -37.22 6.64
C PRO A 118 -4.19 -37.04 5.44
N PRO A 119 -2.89 -37.39 5.57
CA PRO A 119 -1.88 -37.11 4.54
C PRO A 119 -2.17 -37.81 3.20
N ALA A 120 -2.94 -38.91 3.22
CA ALA A 120 -3.41 -39.58 2.00
C ALA A 120 -4.43 -38.75 1.19
N SER A 121 -5.09 -37.78 1.81
CA SER A 121 -6.12 -36.93 1.17
C SER A 121 -5.60 -35.54 0.84
N ALA A 122 -4.86 -34.92 1.77
CA ALA A 122 -4.33 -33.58 1.59
C ALA A 122 -3.07 -33.37 2.44
N ALA A 123 -2.08 -32.71 1.85
CA ALA A 123 -0.86 -32.25 2.50
C ALA A 123 -0.57 -30.80 2.10
N ALA A 124 0.08 -30.07 3.01
CA ALA A 124 0.59 -28.74 2.72
C ALA A 124 1.77 -28.82 1.75
N ASP A 125 1.73 -28.01 0.69
CA ASP A 125 2.71 -28.01 -0.38
C ASP A 125 3.21 -26.58 -0.66
N HIS A 126 4.10 -26.46 -1.66
CA HIS A 126 4.63 -25.18 -2.14
C HIS A 126 3.53 -24.21 -2.65
N HIS A 127 2.30 -24.66 -2.87
CA HIS A 127 1.15 -23.81 -3.19
C HIS A 127 0.31 -23.44 -1.97
N SER A 128 0.48 -24.08 -0.81
CA SER A 128 -0.21 -23.73 0.44
C SER A 128 0.56 -22.66 1.23
N PHE A 129 1.86 -22.90 1.44
CA PHE A 129 2.69 -22.12 2.36
C PHE A 129 2.81 -20.63 1.99
N PRO A 130 3.06 -20.23 0.73
CA PRO A 130 3.19 -18.82 0.38
C PRO A 130 1.97 -17.97 0.72
N PHE A 131 0.75 -18.51 0.53
CA PHE A 131 -0.48 -17.78 0.82
C PHE A 131 -0.81 -17.77 2.32
N ALA A 132 -0.48 -18.84 3.05
CA ALA A 132 -0.61 -18.85 4.50
C ALA A 132 0.35 -17.84 5.16
N LEU A 133 1.61 -17.77 4.69
CA LEU A 133 2.59 -16.77 5.11
C LEU A 133 2.13 -15.34 4.75
N ALA A 134 1.61 -15.13 3.54
CA ALA A 134 1.05 -13.84 3.13
C ALA A 134 -0.11 -13.39 4.03
N ALA A 135 -1.00 -14.31 4.41
CA ALA A 135 -2.08 -14.03 5.35
C ALA A 135 -1.56 -13.66 6.76
N CYS A 136 -0.48 -14.30 7.23
CA CYS A 136 0.20 -13.90 8.48
C CYS A 136 0.80 -12.49 8.39
N GLY A 137 1.41 -12.14 7.25
CA GLY A 137 1.92 -10.79 7.00
C GLY A 137 0.80 -9.74 7.01
N ALA A 138 -0.31 -10.01 6.32
CA ALA A 138 -1.46 -9.10 6.26
C ALA A 138 -2.19 -8.95 7.61
N SER A 139 -2.23 -10.00 8.42
CA SER A 139 -2.83 -9.97 9.77
C SER A 139 -1.88 -9.45 10.86
N GLY A 140 -0.61 -9.19 10.54
CA GLY A 140 0.41 -8.77 11.50
C GLY A 140 0.79 -9.83 12.54
N SER A 141 0.39 -11.10 12.35
CA SER A 141 0.65 -12.19 13.30
C SER A 141 2.00 -12.86 13.03
N LEU A 142 3.09 -12.20 13.48
CA LEU A 142 4.44 -12.73 13.29
C LEU A 142 4.67 -14.07 14.00
N ALA A 143 4.07 -14.26 15.18
CA ALA A 143 4.19 -15.52 15.93
C ALA A 143 3.61 -16.71 15.17
N THR A 144 2.42 -16.55 14.58
CA THR A 144 1.82 -17.60 13.72
C THR A 144 2.66 -17.80 12.47
N GLY A 145 3.16 -16.71 11.87
CA GLY A 145 4.05 -16.78 10.73
C GLY A 145 5.34 -17.57 11.01
N ALA A 146 5.97 -17.35 12.17
CA ALA A 146 7.17 -18.07 12.60
C ALA A 146 6.91 -19.57 12.80
N GLN A 147 5.74 -19.94 13.33
CA GLN A 147 5.33 -21.35 13.42
C GLN A 147 5.17 -21.99 12.03
N ILE A 148 4.60 -21.26 11.06
CA ILE A 148 4.46 -21.73 9.68
C ILE A 148 5.83 -21.80 8.99
N HIS A 149 6.72 -20.83 9.23
CA HIS A 149 8.09 -20.87 8.73
C HIS A 149 8.85 -22.10 9.26
N ALA A 150 8.76 -22.40 10.56
CA ALA A 150 9.35 -23.63 11.12
C ALA A 150 8.78 -24.90 10.44
N LEU A 151 7.49 -24.89 10.09
CA LEU A 151 6.86 -25.97 9.35
C LEU A 151 7.40 -26.07 7.90
N VAL A 152 7.65 -24.94 7.23
CA VAL A 152 8.28 -24.90 5.90
C VAL A 152 9.66 -25.55 5.94
N VAL A 153 10.48 -25.20 6.93
CA VAL A 153 11.83 -25.76 7.12
C VAL A 153 11.75 -27.26 7.41
N LYS A 154 10.85 -27.69 8.30
CA LYS A 154 10.65 -29.11 8.64
C LYS A 154 10.23 -29.97 7.44
N ASN A 155 9.48 -29.40 6.49
CA ASN A 155 9.07 -30.09 5.27
C ASN A 155 10.13 -30.02 4.14
N GLY A 156 11.29 -29.39 4.37
CA GLY A 156 12.36 -29.26 3.38
C GLY A 156 12.00 -28.35 2.19
N LEU A 157 10.93 -27.56 2.29
CA LEU A 157 10.44 -26.73 1.19
C LEU A 157 11.22 -25.42 1.05
N PHE A 158 11.85 -24.94 2.13
CA PHE A 158 12.63 -23.70 2.08
C PHE A 158 13.78 -23.78 1.08
N SER A 159 14.53 -24.89 1.06
CA SER A 159 15.63 -25.10 0.12
C SER A 159 15.18 -25.49 -1.29
N ALA A 160 13.94 -25.95 -1.44
CA ALA A 160 13.45 -26.55 -2.68
C ALA A 160 12.68 -25.57 -3.58
N ASP A 161 12.05 -24.53 -3.01
CA ASP A 161 11.15 -23.66 -3.77
C ASP A 161 11.42 -22.17 -3.53
N HIS A 162 11.77 -21.49 -4.61
CA HIS A 162 12.06 -20.06 -4.67
C HIS A 162 10.88 -19.16 -4.26
N TYR A 163 9.64 -19.53 -4.60
CA TYR A 163 8.45 -18.77 -4.21
C TYR A 163 8.20 -18.87 -2.71
N VAL A 164 8.52 -20.01 -2.11
CA VAL A 164 8.43 -20.20 -0.66
C VAL A 164 9.48 -19.34 0.05
N GLN A 165 10.72 -19.30 -0.43
CA GLN A 165 11.77 -18.41 0.09
C GLN A 165 11.34 -16.94 0.07
N THR A 166 10.84 -16.47 -1.08
CA THR A 166 10.32 -15.10 -1.22
C THR A 166 9.14 -14.82 -0.27
N ALA A 167 8.25 -15.80 -0.04
CA ALA A 167 7.12 -15.62 0.87
C ALA A 167 7.55 -15.55 2.35
N VAL A 168 8.54 -16.35 2.76
CA VAL A 168 9.14 -16.26 4.10
C VAL A 168 9.82 -14.90 4.28
N LEU A 169 10.59 -14.45 3.29
CA LEU A 169 11.23 -13.13 3.33
C LEU A 169 10.19 -12.00 3.47
N ARG A 170 9.07 -12.08 2.74
CA ARG A 170 7.95 -11.13 2.85
C ARG A 170 7.27 -11.15 4.22
N LEU A 171 7.15 -12.32 4.86
CA LEU A 171 6.59 -12.43 6.22
C LEU A 171 7.37 -11.56 7.21
N TYR A 172 8.71 -11.62 7.15
CA TYR A 172 9.58 -10.88 8.06
C TYR A 172 9.83 -9.43 7.63
N SER A 173 9.19 -8.94 6.59
CA SER A 173 9.49 -7.62 6.03
C SER A 173 9.18 -6.41 6.95
N ASN A 174 8.53 -6.63 8.11
CA ASN A 174 8.37 -5.63 9.18
C ASN A 174 9.38 -5.80 10.33
N ALA A 175 10.12 -6.91 10.34
CA ALA A 175 11.18 -7.23 11.29
C ALA A 175 12.48 -7.41 10.49
N THR A 176 13.09 -6.28 10.09
CA THR A 176 14.20 -6.23 9.13
C THR A 176 15.39 -7.11 9.52
N ASP A 177 15.69 -7.26 10.81
CA ASP A 177 16.78 -8.12 11.28
C ASP A 177 16.51 -9.61 11.00
N GLU A 178 15.27 -10.04 11.19
CA GLU A 178 14.86 -11.42 10.86
C GLU A 178 14.78 -11.62 9.35
N ALA A 179 14.33 -10.61 8.60
CA ALA A 179 14.34 -10.66 7.13
C ALA A 179 15.76 -10.77 6.57
N ALA A 180 16.73 -10.06 7.15
CA ALA A 180 18.13 -10.14 6.76
C ALA A 180 18.71 -11.54 7.01
N LYS A 181 18.44 -12.14 8.18
CA LYS A 181 18.85 -13.54 8.46
C LYS A 181 18.27 -14.53 7.44
N VAL A 182 16.97 -14.42 7.14
CA VAL A 182 16.33 -15.26 6.12
C VAL A 182 16.97 -15.05 4.75
N PHE A 183 17.30 -13.81 4.40
CA PHE A 183 17.97 -13.49 3.14
C PHE A 183 19.39 -14.09 3.06
N ASP A 184 20.11 -14.13 4.18
CA ASP A 184 21.44 -14.75 4.27
C ASP A 184 21.38 -16.28 4.09
N GLU A 185 20.28 -16.91 4.51
CA GLU A 185 20.05 -18.35 4.35
C GLU A 185 19.65 -18.77 2.92
N ILE A 186 19.21 -17.83 2.06
CA ILE A 186 18.83 -18.13 0.67
C ILE A 186 20.09 -18.35 -0.17
N SER A 187 20.27 -19.58 -0.67
CA SER A 187 21.47 -20.01 -1.40
C SER A 187 21.60 -19.37 -2.79
N VAL A 188 20.50 -19.27 -3.53
CA VAL A 188 20.46 -18.66 -4.87
C VAL A 188 19.48 -17.48 -4.84
N ARG A 189 20.06 -16.28 -4.80
CA ARG A 189 19.31 -15.02 -4.76
C ARG A 189 19.11 -14.49 -6.17
N ASP A 190 18.00 -13.81 -6.37
CA ASP A 190 17.62 -13.15 -7.61
C ASP A 190 17.15 -11.72 -7.31
N ALA A 191 16.86 -10.92 -8.35
CA ALA A 191 16.45 -9.53 -8.18
C ALA A 191 15.22 -9.38 -7.24
N VAL A 192 14.29 -10.34 -7.25
CA VAL A 192 13.06 -10.30 -6.42
C VAL A 192 13.38 -10.34 -4.93
N HIS A 193 14.31 -11.20 -4.50
CA HIS A 193 14.70 -11.24 -3.08
C HIS A 193 15.32 -9.93 -2.60
N TYR A 194 16.20 -9.34 -3.42
CA TYR A 194 16.80 -8.05 -3.11
C TYR A 194 15.74 -6.96 -3.05
N ASP A 195 14.83 -6.90 -4.03
CA ASP A 195 13.74 -5.92 -4.05
C ASP A 195 12.85 -6.00 -2.80
N VAL A 196 12.47 -7.22 -2.37
CA VAL A 196 11.67 -7.43 -1.16
C VAL A 196 12.38 -6.89 0.09
N LEU A 197 13.68 -7.19 0.25
CA LEU A 197 14.43 -6.77 1.43
C LEU A 197 14.79 -5.27 1.38
N MET A 198 15.12 -4.71 0.22
CA MET A 198 15.32 -3.27 0.04
C MET A 198 14.04 -2.50 0.42
N ASN A 199 12.87 -2.93 -0.07
CA ASN A 199 11.60 -2.35 0.31
C ASN A 199 11.32 -2.45 1.83
N ALA A 200 11.70 -3.56 2.46
CA ALA A 200 11.59 -3.70 3.92
C ALA A 200 12.45 -2.67 4.66
N PHE A 201 13.70 -2.48 4.25
CA PHE A 201 14.59 -1.46 4.83
C PHE A 201 14.08 -0.02 4.63
N ILE A 202 13.57 0.31 3.43
CA ILE A 202 12.98 1.63 3.17
C ILE A 202 11.80 1.91 4.11
N ARG A 203 10.90 0.94 4.30
CA ARG A 203 9.75 1.08 5.22
C ARG A 203 10.17 1.19 6.69
N ALA A 204 11.27 0.54 7.07
CA ALA A 204 11.86 0.65 8.40
C ALA A 204 12.61 1.97 8.64
N GLY A 205 12.73 2.83 7.62
CA GLY A 205 13.48 4.09 7.73
C GLY A 205 15.00 3.92 7.64
N LEU A 206 15.47 2.84 7.03
CA LEU A 206 16.88 2.49 6.85
C LEU A 206 17.27 2.53 5.34
N PRO A 207 17.11 3.66 4.63
CA PRO A 207 17.36 3.71 3.19
C PRO A 207 18.82 3.45 2.82
N SER A 208 19.78 3.75 3.72
CA SER A 208 21.20 3.48 3.49
C SER A 208 21.50 1.98 3.40
N GLU A 209 20.86 1.15 4.23
CA GLU A 209 21.01 -0.31 4.15
C GLU A 209 20.37 -0.88 2.87
N ALA A 210 19.25 -0.30 2.42
CA ALA A 210 18.67 -0.65 1.12
C ALA A 210 19.64 -0.35 -0.04
N LEU A 211 20.36 0.77 0.00
CA LEU A 211 21.36 1.11 -1.03
C LEU A 211 22.58 0.19 -0.99
N ARG A 212 23.07 -0.16 0.20
CA ARG A 212 24.15 -1.17 0.34
C ARG A 212 23.73 -2.51 -0.23
N LEU A 213 22.47 -2.88 -0.05
CA LEU A 213 21.91 -4.11 -0.60
C LEU A 213 21.81 -4.04 -2.14
N PHE A 214 21.50 -2.88 -2.71
CA PHE A 214 21.55 -2.66 -4.16
C PHE A 214 22.99 -2.76 -4.70
N ASP A 215 23.97 -2.19 -4.02
CA ASP A 215 25.39 -2.36 -4.40
C ASP A 215 25.79 -3.84 -4.36
N HIS A 216 25.33 -4.59 -3.35
CA HIS A 216 25.56 -6.03 -3.25
C HIS A 216 24.91 -6.80 -4.41
N LEU A 217 23.72 -6.39 -4.88
CA LEU A 217 23.08 -6.96 -6.07
C LEU A 217 23.98 -6.81 -7.31
N LEU A 218 24.54 -5.61 -7.52
CA LEU A 218 25.42 -5.32 -8.64
C LEU A 218 26.74 -6.11 -8.56
N ILE A 219 27.36 -6.17 -7.37
CA ILE A 219 28.60 -6.92 -7.14
C ILE A 219 28.38 -8.42 -7.37
N SER A 220 27.20 -8.94 -7.00
CA SER A 220 26.78 -10.31 -7.25
C SER A 220 26.51 -10.63 -8.72
N ARG A 221 26.67 -9.65 -9.62
CA ARG A 221 26.39 -9.75 -11.07
C ARG A 221 24.95 -10.18 -11.38
N ILE A 222 24.03 -9.89 -10.47
CA ILE A 222 22.59 -10.06 -10.71
C ILE A 222 22.14 -8.79 -11.41
N GLU A 223 21.50 -8.94 -12.56
CA GLU A 223 21.00 -7.78 -13.29
C GLU A 223 19.78 -7.20 -12.57
N PRO A 224 19.78 -5.91 -12.17
CA PRO A 224 18.61 -5.29 -11.57
C PRO A 224 17.52 -5.15 -12.62
N ASP A 225 16.30 -5.56 -12.27
CA ASP A 225 15.12 -5.25 -13.06
C ASP A 225 14.63 -3.81 -12.79
N GLU A 226 13.62 -3.38 -13.55
CA GLU A 226 13.02 -2.05 -13.43
C GLU A 226 12.47 -1.79 -12.01
N PHE A 227 11.96 -2.85 -11.36
CA PHE A 227 11.48 -2.79 -9.97
C PHE A 227 12.61 -2.52 -8.98
N ALA A 228 13.69 -3.31 -9.01
CA ALA A 228 14.85 -3.12 -8.14
C ALA A 228 15.49 -1.73 -8.33
N ALA A 229 15.58 -1.25 -9.58
CA ALA A 229 16.07 0.10 -9.87
C ALA A 229 15.16 1.19 -9.28
N THR A 230 13.84 1.05 -9.44
CA THR A 230 12.83 1.98 -8.87
C THR A 230 12.89 2.01 -7.34
N THR A 231 13.03 0.84 -6.71
CA THR A 231 13.19 0.70 -5.25
C THR A 231 14.49 1.37 -4.77
N ALA A 232 15.60 1.16 -5.47
CA ALA A 232 16.87 1.80 -5.14
C ALA A 232 16.83 3.33 -5.33
N LEU A 233 16.18 3.84 -6.38
CA LEU A 233 15.94 5.27 -6.57
C LEU A 233 15.09 5.88 -5.45
N THR A 234 14.07 5.13 -4.98
CA THR A 234 13.27 5.53 -3.82
C THR A 234 14.12 5.61 -2.56
N ALA A 235 15.03 4.65 -2.34
CA ALA A 235 15.99 4.71 -1.24
C ALA A 235 16.94 5.91 -1.37
N CYS A 236 17.46 6.21 -2.57
CA CYS A 236 18.26 7.41 -2.82
C CYS A 236 17.50 8.69 -2.45
N ALA A 237 16.23 8.77 -2.86
CA ALA A 237 15.37 9.90 -2.56
C ALA A 237 15.13 10.11 -1.05
N HIS A 238 15.06 9.02 -0.27
CA HIS A 238 14.90 9.07 1.18
C HIS A 238 16.21 9.35 1.93
N ALA A 239 17.34 8.87 1.41
CA ALA A 239 18.66 9.10 1.98
C ALA A 239 19.31 10.44 1.54
N GLY A 240 18.77 11.11 0.52
CA GLY A 240 19.44 12.23 -0.14
C GLY A 240 20.72 11.82 -0.90
N ALA A 241 20.81 10.56 -1.34
CA ALA A 241 22.01 9.98 -1.93
C ALA A 241 22.12 10.28 -3.45
N LEU A 242 22.32 11.55 -3.79
CA LEU A 242 22.35 12.02 -5.18
C LEU A 242 23.35 11.25 -6.06
N GLU A 243 24.59 11.08 -5.59
CA GLU A 243 25.65 10.40 -6.37
C GLU A 243 25.24 8.99 -6.77
N GLN A 244 24.65 8.24 -5.84
CA GLN A 244 24.18 6.89 -6.08
C GLN A 244 22.98 6.89 -7.04
N GLY A 245 22.06 7.84 -6.86
CA GLY A 245 20.94 8.04 -7.79
C GLY A 245 21.38 8.32 -9.23
N VAL A 246 22.41 9.15 -9.42
CA VAL A 246 22.99 9.42 -10.75
C VAL A 246 23.65 8.17 -11.35
N ARG A 247 24.32 7.35 -10.54
CA ARG A 247 24.89 6.07 -11.01
C ARG A 247 23.79 5.11 -11.47
N ILE A 248 22.69 5.00 -10.72
CA ILE A 248 21.53 4.17 -11.07
C ILE A 248 20.87 4.70 -12.36
N HIS A 249 20.71 6.01 -12.50
CA HIS A 249 20.17 6.60 -13.74
C HIS A 249 21.03 6.24 -14.96
N LYS A 250 22.35 6.38 -14.87
CA LYS A 250 23.28 5.97 -15.95
C LYS A 250 23.23 4.47 -16.24
N LEU A 251 23.07 3.64 -15.21
CA LEU A 251 22.92 2.20 -15.37
C LEU A 251 21.66 1.86 -16.18
N VAL A 252 20.54 2.52 -15.85
CA VAL A 252 19.26 2.36 -16.55
C VAL A 252 19.36 2.86 -17.99
N GLU A 253 19.95 4.03 -18.21
CA GLU A 253 20.17 4.62 -19.54
C GLU A 253 21.05 3.72 -20.43
N GLY A 254 22.06 3.06 -19.82
CA GLY A 254 22.93 2.11 -20.51
C GLY A 254 22.22 0.87 -21.06
N LYS A 255 21.01 0.53 -20.58
CA LYS A 255 20.19 -0.55 -21.14
C LYS A 255 19.43 -0.16 -22.40
N GLY A 256 19.49 1.12 -22.79
CA GLY A 256 18.84 1.67 -23.97
C GLY A 256 17.72 2.65 -23.62
N PRO A 257 17.20 3.40 -24.62
CA PRO A 257 16.27 4.51 -24.40
C PRO A 257 14.85 4.07 -23.99
N SER A 258 14.57 2.77 -23.88
CA SER A 258 13.26 2.24 -23.52
C SER A 258 12.82 2.65 -22.11
N PHE A 259 13.75 2.93 -21.21
CA PHE A 259 13.44 3.34 -19.83
C PHE A 259 12.61 4.63 -19.78
N LEU A 260 12.74 5.53 -20.76
CA LEU A 260 11.94 6.75 -20.85
C LEU A 260 10.45 6.47 -21.09
N ARG A 261 10.10 5.28 -21.57
CA ARG A 261 8.71 4.84 -21.74
C ARG A 261 8.14 4.21 -20.47
N ASP A 262 8.99 3.78 -19.53
CA ASP A 262 8.52 3.26 -18.25
C ASP A 262 8.18 4.42 -17.31
N THR A 263 6.87 4.66 -17.20
CA THR A 263 6.34 5.72 -16.34
C THR A 263 6.64 5.54 -14.85
N PHE A 264 6.85 4.30 -14.37
CA PHE A 264 7.18 4.06 -12.96
C PHE A 264 8.62 4.44 -12.68
N LEU A 265 9.54 3.96 -13.52
CA LEU A 265 10.96 4.28 -13.41
C LEU A 265 11.23 5.77 -13.63
N GLY A 266 10.58 6.38 -14.64
CA GLY A 266 10.64 7.81 -14.90
C GLY A 266 10.14 8.66 -13.72
N SER A 267 8.99 8.29 -13.12
CA SER A 267 8.49 8.95 -11.91
C SER A 267 9.48 8.86 -10.74
N ALA A 268 10.09 7.68 -10.53
CA ALA A 268 11.08 7.49 -9.47
C ALA A 268 12.36 8.30 -9.70
N LEU A 269 12.83 8.45 -10.94
CA LEU A 269 13.95 9.32 -11.28
C LEU A 269 13.63 10.80 -10.98
N VAL A 270 12.48 11.30 -11.43
CA VAL A 270 12.02 12.68 -11.14
C VAL A 270 11.94 12.90 -9.63
N SER A 271 11.33 11.96 -8.89
CA SER A 271 11.21 12.02 -7.43
C SER A 271 12.57 12.01 -6.73
N MET A 272 13.51 11.17 -7.19
CA MET A 272 14.86 11.06 -6.65
C MET A 272 15.63 12.38 -6.83
N TYR A 273 15.69 12.91 -8.05
CA TYR A 273 16.39 14.17 -8.32
C TYR A 273 15.76 15.33 -7.54
N ALA A 274 14.43 15.42 -7.52
CA ALA A 274 13.72 16.45 -6.77
C ALA A 274 14.03 16.39 -5.25
N LYS A 275 13.92 15.21 -4.63
CA LYS A 275 14.19 15.04 -3.19
C LYS A 275 15.67 15.19 -2.83
N CYS A 276 16.58 14.96 -3.77
CA CYS A 276 18.02 15.21 -3.61
C CYS A 276 18.42 16.68 -3.83
N GLY A 277 17.47 17.58 -4.10
CA GLY A 277 17.75 19.01 -4.30
C GLY A 277 18.03 19.43 -5.75
N CYS A 278 18.01 18.49 -6.70
CA CYS A 278 18.33 18.72 -8.11
C CYS A 278 17.07 18.87 -8.97
N ILE A 279 16.32 19.96 -8.78
CA ILE A 279 15.06 20.20 -9.52
C ILE A 279 15.28 20.31 -11.04
N LYS A 280 16.42 20.83 -11.50
CA LYS A 280 16.72 20.99 -12.94
C LYS A 280 16.84 19.63 -13.63
N ASP A 281 17.61 18.72 -13.04
CA ASP A 281 17.75 17.36 -13.55
C ASP A 281 16.40 16.61 -13.53
N ALA A 282 15.57 16.85 -12.50
CA ALA A 282 14.21 16.30 -12.45
C ALA A 282 13.35 16.80 -13.63
N VAL A 283 13.44 18.08 -13.97
CA VAL A 283 12.75 18.69 -15.13
C VAL A 283 13.27 18.12 -16.45
N ASP A 284 14.57 17.92 -16.58
CA ASP A 284 15.19 17.37 -17.79
C ASP A 284 14.71 15.93 -18.04
N VAL A 285 14.70 15.07 -17.01
CA VAL A 285 14.12 13.73 -17.09
C VAL A 285 12.64 13.81 -17.46
N PHE A 286 11.87 14.68 -16.80
CA PHE A 286 10.44 14.84 -17.07
C PHE A 286 10.14 15.26 -18.52
N ASN A 287 10.93 16.19 -19.07
CA ASN A 287 10.78 16.68 -20.44
C ASN A 287 11.23 15.64 -21.48
N ALA A 288 12.21 14.79 -21.15
CA ALA A 288 12.68 13.72 -22.04
C ALA A 288 11.68 12.55 -22.19
N MET A 289 10.73 12.39 -21.27
CA MET A 289 9.72 11.33 -21.35
C MET A 289 8.70 11.56 -22.48
N PRO A 290 8.51 10.61 -23.42
CA PRO A 290 7.59 10.75 -24.54
C PRO A 290 6.11 10.60 -24.13
N GLU A 291 5.84 9.78 -23.12
CA GLU A 291 4.49 9.50 -22.64
C GLU A 291 4.42 9.88 -21.16
N ARG A 292 3.40 10.67 -20.79
CA ARG A 292 3.19 11.10 -19.41
C ARG A 292 1.82 10.65 -18.91
N ASN A 293 1.76 10.17 -17.68
CA ASN A 293 0.52 9.83 -16.99
C ASN A 293 0.27 10.81 -15.83
N THR A 294 -0.92 10.74 -15.25
CA THR A 294 -1.34 11.60 -14.13
C THR A 294 -0.37 11.54 -12.95
N HIS A 295 0.19 10.37 -12.64
CA HIS A 295 1.11 10.19 -11.51
C HIS A 295 2.44 10.94 -11.70
N MET A 296 2.98 10.99 -12.91
CA MET A 296 4.21 11.75 -13.19
C MET A 296 3.98 13.26 -13.12
N TRP A 297 2.83 13.74 -13.59
CA TRP A 297 2.44 15.14 -13.42
C TRP A 297 2.30 15.50 -11.93
N ALA A 298 1.67 14.64 -11.13
CA ALA A 298 1.59 14.82 -9.68
C ALA A 298 2.98 14.90 -9.04
N THR A 299 3.90 14.04 -9.47
CA THR A 299 5.28 14.00 -8.97
C THR A 299 6.03 15.28 -9.32
N MET A 300 5.89 15.80 -10.54
CA MET A 300 6.55 17.05 -10.97
C MET A 300 5.95 18.29 -10.28
N ILE A 301 4.63 18.36 -10.12
CA ILE A 301 3.95 19.45 -9.40
C ILE A 301 4.38 19.43 -7.93
N GLY A 302 4.40 18.26 -7.30
CA GLY A 302 4.92 18.09 -5.95
C GLY A 302 6.40 18.47 -5.82
N ALA A 303 7.23 18.14 -6.82
CA ALA A 303 8.62 18.55 -6.87
C ALA A 303 8.78 20.08 -6.87
N TYR A 304 8.04 20.79 -7.73
CA TYR A 304 8.05 22.26 -7.72
C TYR A 304 7.54 22.84 -6.40
N ALA A 305 6.48 22.26 -5.82
CA ALA A 305 5.94 22.67 -4.53
C ALA A 305 6.98 22.58 -3.40
N MET A 306 7.70 21.45 -3.31
CA MET A 306 8.76 21.23 -2.30
C MET A 306 9.92 22.22 -2.43
N HIS A 307 10.19 22.71 -3.63
CA HIS A 307 11.27 23.65 -3.91
C HIS A 307 10.82 25.13 -3.88
N GLY A 308 9.55 25.41 -3.58
CA GLY A 308 9.00 26.77 -3.51
C GLY A 308 8.68 27.41 -4.87
N PHE A 309 8.70 26.65 -5.96
CA PHE A 309 8.39 27.10 -7.32
C PHE A 309 6.90 27.00 -7.62
N SER A 310 6.08 27.76 -6.88
CA SER A 310 4.61 27.65 -6.97
C SER A 310 4.04 28.05 -8.32
N LYS A 311 4.65 29.02 -9.00
CA LYS A 311 4.21 29.47 -10.34
C LYS A 311 4.41 28.37 -11.37
N GLU A 312 5.54 27.68 -11.31
CA GLU A 312 5.90 26.55 -12.15
C GLU A 312 5.01 25.33 -11.85
N ALA A 313 4.67 25.10 -10.57
CA ALA A 313 3.71 24.07 -10.17
C ALA A 313 2.32 24.32 -10.80
N MET A 314 1.80 25.54 -10.71
CA MET A 314 0.51 25.91 -11.32
C MET A 314 0.58 25.91 -12.86
N ALA A 315 1.71 26.27 -13.44
CA ALA A 315 1.93 26.14 -14.88
C ALA A 315 1.93 24.66 -15.33
N CYS A 316 2.49 23.76 -14.53
CA CYS A 316 2.44 22.32 -14.80
C CYS A 316 1.02 21.78 -14.74
N LEU A 317 0.21 22.21 -13.77
CA LEU A 317 -1.21 21.83 -13.70
C LEU A 317 -1.97 22.21 -14.98
N ARG A 318 -1.71 23.41 -15.53
CA ARG A 318 -2.32 23.84 -16.80
C ARG A 318 -1.79 23.03 -17.99
N ARG A 319 -0.46 22.86 -18.08
CA ARG A 319 0.19 22.09 -19.15
C ARG A 319 -0.27 20.63 -19.20
N MET A 320 -0.56 20.01 -18.07
CA MET A 320 -1.09 18.64 -17.99
C MET A 320 -2.38 18.49 -18.83
N HIS A 321 -3.26 19.48 -18.76
CA HIS A 321 -4.50 19.49 -19.53
C HIS A 321 -4.28 19.87 -21.00
N GLU A 322 -3.46 20.89 -21.25
CA GLU A 322 -3.25 21.46 -22.59
C GLU A 322 -2.43 20.54 -23.51
N VAL A 323 -1.39 19.89 -22.98
CA VAL A 323 -0.43 19.11 -23.78
C VAL A 323 -0.85 17.65 -23.90
N ASP A 324 -1.16 17.02 -22.76
CA ASP A 324 -1.44 15.57 -22.70
C ASP A 324 -2.95 15.25 -22.65
N GLY A 325 -3.81 16.27 -22.58
CA GLY A 325 -5.27 16.07 -22.49
C GLY A 325 -5.73 15.39 -21.20
N LEU A 326 -4.86 15.32 -20.18
CA LEU A 326 -5.14 14.59 -18.95
C LEU A 326 -5.94 15.46 -17.97
N ARG A 327 -6.83 14.81 -17.21
CA ARG A 327 -7.57 15.45 -16.12
C ARG A 327 -6.80 15.26 -14.80
N PRO A 328 -6.61 16.31 -13.99
CA PRO A 328 -5.97 16.18 -12.70
C PRO A 328 -6.86 15.36 -11.75
N ASP A 329 -6.23 14.47 -10.99
CA ASP A 329 -6.88 13.74 -9.90
C ASP A 329 -6.69 14.47 -8.56
N GLY A 330 -7.21 13.90 -7.47
CA GLY A 330 -7.04 14.47 -6.14
C GLY A 330 -5.57 14.65 -5.75
N ILE A 331 -4.69 13.72 -6.13
CA ILE A 331 -3.27 13.78 -5.76
C ILE A 331 -2.57 14.95 -6.47
N VAL A 332 -2.85 15.16 -7.76
CA VAL A 332 -2.34 16.30 -8.52
C VAL A 332 -2.81 17.63 -7.90
N LEU A 333 -4.10 17.73 -7.57
CA LEU A 333 -4.69 18.94 -6.99
C LEU A 333 -4.16 19.20 -5.58
N LEU A 334 -3.94 18.16 -4.77
CA LEU A 334 -3.27 18.26 -3.48
C LEU A 334 -1.84 18.79 -3.61
N GLY A 335 -1.08 18.31 -4.61
CA GLY A 335 0.26 18.81 -4.91
C GLY A 335 0.26 20.31 -5.26
N ALA A 336 -0.71 20.76 -6.07
CA ALA A 336 -0.87 22.17 -6.42
C ALA A 336 -1.32 23.02 -5.21
N LEU A 337 -2.26 22.54 -4.40
CA LEU A 337 -2.65 23.19 -3.14
C LEU A 337 -1.46 23.34 -2.19
N SER A 338 -0.63 22.29 -2.07
CA SER A 338 0.61 22.34 -1.28
C SER A 338 1.58 23.40 -1.81
N ALA A 339 1.68 23.58 -3.14
CA ALA A 339 2.47 24.67 -3.72
C ALA A 339 1.95 26.05 -3.31
N CYS A 340 0.62 26.23 -3.28
CA CYS A 340 -0.02 27.45 -2.79
C CYS A 340 0.25 27.69 -1.29
N VAL A 341 0.23 26.63 -0.46
CA VAL A 341 0.56 26.72 0.97
C VAL A 341 1.97 27.24 1.17
N HIS A 342 2.95 26.66 0.47
CA HIS A 342 4.36 27.02 0.63
C HIS A 342 4.68 28.44 0.14
N ALA A 343 3.96 28.92 -0.88
CA ALA A 343 4.14 30.26 -1.44
C ALA A 343 3.24 31.34 -0.81
N GLY A 344 2.32 30.97 0.10
CA GLY A 344 1.36 31.91 0.69
C GLY A 344 0.32 32.44 -0.29
N LEU A 345 0.02 31.71 -1.37
CA LEU A 345 -0.96 32.10 -2.39
C LEU A 345 -2.37 31.71 -1.95
N VAL A 346 -2.90 32.42 -0.95
CA VAL A 346 -4.17 32.08 -0.27
C VAL A 346 -5.36 32.06 -1.24
N GLU A 347 -5.51 33.11 -2.04
CA GLU A 347 -6.64 33.24 -2.97
C GLU A 347 -6.60 32.15 -4.04
N ASP A 348 -5.45 31.93 -4.67
CA ASP A 348 -5.28 30.90 -5.70
C ASP A 348 -5.57 29.50 -5.13
N GLY A 349 -5.16 29.24 -3.89
CA GLY A 349 -5.43 27.97 -3.20
C GLY A 349 -6.90 27.73 -2.88
N LEU A 350 -7.62 28.75 -2.39
CA LEU A 350 -9.06 28.68 -2.14
C LEU A 350 -9.86 28.54 -3.44
N GLN A 351 -9.45 29.25 -4.49
CA GLN A 351 -10.05 29.11 -5.81
C GLN A 351 -9.84 27.70 -6.35
N LEU A 352 -8.62 27.15 -6.25
CA LEU A 352 -8.34 25.79 -6.68
C LEU A 352 -9.20 24.76 -5.94
N LEU A 353 -9.39 24.93 -4.63
CA LEU A 353 -10.26 24.06 -3.81
C LEU A 353 -11.71 24.11 -4.29
N ALA A 354 -12.24 25.29 -4.63
CA ALA A 354 -13.60 25.45 -5.15
C ALA A 354 -13.76 24.86 -6.57
N GLU A 355 -12.72 24.97 -7.40
CA GLU A 355 -12.73 24.43 -8.77
C GLU A 355 -12.61 22.89 -8.82
N MET A 356 -12.20 22.22 -7.73
CA MET A 356 -12.02 20.77 -7.69
C MET A 356 -13.29 20.01 -8.11
N GLU A 357 -14.44 20.34 -7.53
CA GLU A 357 -15.70 19.65 -7.86
C GLU A 357 -16.30 20.21 -9.16
N ALA A 358 -16.33 21.53 -9.31
CA ALA A 358 -16.99 22.21 -10.42
C ALA A 358 -16.30 21.98 -11.78
N ARG A 359 -14.96 21.99 -11.82
CA ARG A 359 -14.16 21.93 -13.05
C ARG A 359 -13.47 20.58 -13.25
N HIS A 360 -12.97 20.00 -12.17
CA HIS A 360 -12.17 18.77 -12.22
C HIS A 360 -12.98 17.50 -11.90
N SER A 361 -14.22 17.64 -11.42
CA SER A 361 -15.07 16.51 -10.98
C SER A 361 -14.41 15.64 -9.91
N VAL A 362 -13.56 16.25 -9.08
CA VAL A 362 -12.87 15.62 -7.96
C VAL A 362 -13.51 16.11 -6.67
N ILE A 363 -14.03 15.18 -5.87
CA ILE A 363 -14.62 15.52 -4.56
C ILE A 363 -13.46 15.82 -3.59
N PRO A 364 -13.41 17.01 -2.97
CA PRO A 364 -12.37 17.33 -2.02
C PRO A 364 -12.39 16.40 -0.80
N GLU A 365 -11.30 15.65 -0.63
CA GLU A 365 -11.06 14.85 0.58
C GLU A 365 -10.46 15.67 1.72
N HIS A 366 -10.31 15.02 2.89
CA HIS A 366 -9.79 15.62 4.11
C HIS A 366 -8.42 16.28 3.97
N GLU A 367 -7.56 15.75 3.09
CA GLU A 367 -6.21 16.24 2.84
C GLU A 367 -6.23 17.63 2.19
N HIS A 368 -7.10 17.84 1.19
CA HIS A 368 -7.25 19.11 0.48
C HIS A 368 -7.72 20.23 1.42
N TYR A 369 -8.73 19.94 2.26
CA TYR A 369 -9.18 20.89 3.27
C TYR A 369 -8.11 21.17 4.32
N SER A 370 -7.29 20.19 4.67
CA SER A 370 -6.18 20.39 5.62
C SER A 370 -5.15 21.38 5.06
N CYS A 371 -4.84 21.31 3.76
CA CYS A 371 -3.99 22.30 3.08
C CYS A 371 -4.63 23.70 3.10
N ALA A 372 -5.93 23.82 2.82
CA ALA A 372 -6.60 25.12 2.83
C ALA A 372 -6.64 25.75 4.24
N VAL A 373 -6.88 24.94 5.27
CA VAL A 373 -6.82 25.41 6.68
C VAL A 373 -5.39 25.82 7.05
N ASP A 374 -4.36 25.03 6.72
CA ASP A 374 -2.96 25.39 6.97
C ASP A 374 -2.60 26.72 6.30
N MET A 375 -3.03 26.92 5.04
CA MET A 375 -2.83 28.15 4.28
C MET A 375 -3.46 29.37 4.97
N LEU A 376 -4.73 29.26 5.38
CA LEU A 376 -5.45 30.33 6.08
C LEU A 376 -4.83 30.64 7.44
N CYS A 377 -4.42 29.62 8.19
CA CYS A 377 -3.73 29.77 9.46
C CYS A 377 -2.39 30.52 9.31
N ARG A 378 -1.58 30.15 8.31
CA ARG A 378 -0.30 30.83 8.03
C ARG A 378 -0.48 32.28 7.60
N ALA A 379 -1.59 32.59 6.95
CA ALA A 379 -1.96 33.95 6.54
C ALA A 379 -2.61 34.79 7.66
N GLY A 380 -2.86 34.21 8.84
CA GLY A 380 -3.54 34.90 9.95
C GLY A 380 -5.06 35.03 9.80
N ARG A 381 -5.68 34.41 8.78
CA ARG A 381 -7.13 34.44 8.51
C ARG A 381 -7.87 33.37 9.31
N LEU A 382 -7.80 33.47 10.63
CA LEU A 382 -8.30 32.42 11.54
C LEU A 382 -9.82 32.24 11.49
N ASP A 383 -10.58 33.31 11.29
CA ASP A 383 -12.05 33.25 11.24
C ASP A 383 -12.53 32.41 10.05
N GLU A 384 -11.90 32.58 8.89
CA GLU A 384 -12.20 31.79 7.70
C GLU A 384 -11.76 30.33 7.85
N ALA A 385 -10.61 30.09 8.51
CA ALA A 385 -10.15 28.74 8.81
C ALA A 385 -11.13 27.99 9.73
N LEU A 386 -11.69 28.68 10.73
CA LEU A 386 -12.72 28.14 11.61
C LEU A 386 -14.02 27.88 10.84
N HIS A 387 -14.45 28.81 10.00
CA HIS A 387 -15.66 28.64 9.19
C HIS A 387 -15.56 27.42 8.26
N LEU A 388 -14.41 27.23 7.60
CA LEU A 388 -14.16 26.08 6.73
C LEU A 388 -14.20 24.75 7.50
N ARG A 389 -13.68 24.74 8.74
CA ARG A 389 -13.75 23.59 9.64
C ARG A 389 -15.19 23.25 10.04
N TYR A 390 -16.01 24.25 10.36
CA TYR A 390 -17.41 24.06 10.75
C TYR A 390 -18.27 23.56 9.58
N TYR A 391 -18.14 24.17 8.39
CA TYR A 391 -18.89 23.78 7.19
C TYR A 391 -18.66 22.30 6.82
N ARG A 392 -17.45 21.80 7.03
CA ARG A 392 -17.10 20.40 6.81
C ARG A 392 -17.72 19.44 7.83
N LEU A 393 -17.80 19.84 9.10
CA LEU A 393 -18.46 19.02 10.13
C LEU A 393 -19.95 18.84 9.83
N THR A 394 -20.60 19.88 9.29
CA THR A 394 -22.01 19.81 8.88
C THR A 394 -22.22 18.91 7.66
N GLU A 395 -21.39 19.00 6.62
CA GLU A 395 -21.52 18.11 5.44
C GLU A 395 -21.24 16.63 5.76
N LEU A 396 -20.27 16.34 6.63
CA LEU A 396 -20.02 14.97 7.10
C LEU A 396 -21.16 14.45 7.98
N GLY A 397 -21.77 15.30 8.79
CA GLY A 397 -22.96 14.98 9.59
C GLY A 397 -24.21 14.70 8.74
N ASP A 398 -24.33 15.35 7.58
CA ASP A 398 -25.44 15.12 6.65
C ASP A 398 -25.20 13.93 5.72
N ARG A 399 -23.96 13.67 5.30
CA ARG A 399 -23.59 12.44 4.57
C ARG A 399 -23.70 11.18 5.45
N ALA A 400 -23.42 11.27 6.76
CA ALA A 400 -23.63 10.18 7.70
C ALA A 400 -25.13 9.88 7.93
N ARG A 401 -26.02 10.87 7.79
CA ARG A 401 -27.48 10.71 7.85
C ARG A 401 -28.10 10.17 6.55
N ALA A 402 -27.40 10.27 5.42
CA ALA A 402 -27.89 9.83 4.11
C ALA A 402 -27.68 8.33 3.81
N VAL A 403 -27.06 7.54 4.71
CA VAL A 403 -27.00 6.07 4.59
C VAL A 403 -28.29 5.49 5.20
N PRO A 404 -29.16 4.81 4.42
CA PRO A 404 -30.37 4.22 4.99
C PRO A 404 -29.98 2.98 5.80
N SER A 405 -30.03 3.10 7.14
CA SER A 405 -30.02 1.93 8.01
C SER A 405 -31.35 1.17 7.82
N PRO A 406 -31.36 -0.17 7.69
CA PRO A 406 -32.60 -0.93 7.64
C PRO A 406 -33.29 -0.88 9.01
N VAL A 407 -34.52 -0.38 8.98
CA VAL A 407 -35.67 -0.59 9.88
C VAL A 407 -35.37 -0.85 11.38
N ARG A 408 -35.69 0.17 12.17
CA ARG A 408 -35.82 0.17 13.64
C ARG A 408 -36.80 -0.89 14.16
N GLY A 409 -36.35 -1.66 15.15
CA GLY A 409 -37.16 -2.14 16.27
C GLY A 409 -36.71 -1.37 17.52
N GLY A 410 -37.65 -0.71 18.20
CA GLY A 410 -37.34 0.38 19.13
C GLY A 410 -36.78 -0.04 20.49
N ALA A 411 -36.09 0.91 21.14
CA ALA A 411 -36.21 1.21 22.57
C ALA A 411 -35.36 2.45 22.93
N THR A 412 -36.04 3.44 23.52
CA THR A 412 -35.62 4.38 24.57
C THR A 412 -34.25 5.08 24.52
N ALA A 413 -34.35 6.41 24.51
CA ALA A 413 -33.27 7.38 24.71
C ALA A 413 -32.53 7.18 26.03
N GLN A 414 -31.19 7.13 25.96
CA GLN A 414 -30.31 7.57 27.03
C GLN A 414 -29.09 8.28 26.41
N SER A 415 -28.81 9.46 26.95
CA SER A 415 -27.66 10.32 26.73
C SER A 415 -26.33 9.56 26.78
N TYR A 416 -25.52 9.65 25.72
CA TYR A 416 -24.10 9.33 25.78
C TYR A 416 -23.27 10.47 25.21
N SER A 417 -22.35 10.91 26.06
CA SER A 417 -21.26 11.85 25.83
C SER A 417 -20.44 11.51 24.59
N GLU A 418 -20.10 12.55 23.83
CA GLU A 418 -19.15 12.52 22.72
C GLU A 418 -17.78 12.01 23.19
N THR A 419 -17.42 10.79 22.79
CA THR A 419 -16.05 10.29 22.84
C THR A 419 -15.40 10.45 21.47
N GLU A 420 -14.32 11.25 21.42
CA GLU A 420 -13.41 11.45 20.29
C GLU A 420 -12.92 10.15 19.63
N PRO A 421 -12.56 10.18 18.33
CA PRO A 421 -11.51 9.31 17.80
C PRO A 421 -10.19 10.08 17.63
N ARG A 422 -9.24 9.76 18.51
CA ARG A 422 -7.80 10.01 18.34
C ARG A 422 -7.26 9.21 17.15
N ARG A 423 -6.58 9.87 16.20
CA ARG A 423 -5.33 9.44 15.52
C ARG A 423 -5.01 10.34 14.32
N CYS A 424 -4.16 11.35 14.54
CA CYS A 424 -3.39 12.01 13.47
C CYS A 424 -1.96 12.25 13.98
N HIS A 425 -1.10 11.24 13.85
CA HIS A 425 0.34 11.42 13.97
C HIS A 425 1.05 10.64 12.86
N ARG A 426 2.06 11.33 12.30
CA ARG A 426 2.87 11.03 11.09
C ARG A 426 2.20 11.46 9.80
N LEU A 427 2.63 12.62 9.28
CA LEU A 427 3.02 12.84 7.88
C LEU A 427 3.45 14.31 7.68
N THR A 428 4.53 14.74 8.34
CA THR A 428 5.36 15.87 7.90
C THR A 428 6.79 15.63 8.38
N GLY A 429 7.44 14.63 7.77
CA GLY A 429 8.88 14.42 7.90
C GLY A 429 9.67 15.44 7.07
N ALA A 430 9.46 16.73 7.32
CA ALA A 430 10.26 17.80 6.72
C ALA A 430 11.14 18.41 7.81
N VAL A 431 12.41 18.03 7.78
CA VAL A 431 13.49 18.68 8.53
C VAL A 431 13.64 20.09 7.94
N LEU A 432 13.27 21.12 8.69
CA LEU A 432 13.57 22.52 8.38
C LEU A 432 15.08 22.77 8.53
N PRO A 433 15.80 23.36 7.56
CA PRO A 433 17.10 23.97 7.81
C PRO A 433 16.91 25.34 8.49
N PRO A 434 17.80 25.73 9.44
CA PRO A 434 17.71 27.02 10.11
C PRO A 434 18.13 28.16 9.17
N SER A 435 17.23 29.12 8.96
CA SER A 435 17.48 30.34 8.22
C SER A 435 18.37 31.31 9.00
N LEU A 436 19.47 31.73 8.38
CA LEU A 436 20.21 32.93 8.76
C LEU A 436 19.45 34.15 8.23
N THR A 437 18.80 34.89 9.13
CA THR A 437 18.41 36.29 8.87
C THR A 437 19.01 37.18 9.95
N ARG A 438 20.13 37.80 9.62
CA ARG A 438 20.65 38.99 10.32
C ARG A 438 20.35 40.19 9.43
N ARG A 439 19.43 41.06 9.86
CA ARG A 439 19.41 42.50 9.55
C ARG A 439 18.44 43.22 10.50
N THR A 440 19.06 43.82 11.52
CA THR A 440 18.85 45.17 12.10
C THR A 440 17.75 46.01 11.40
N GLU A 441 16.75 46.56 12.10
CA GLU A 441 16.84 47.83 12.85
C GLU A 441 15.56 48.12 13.72
N PRO A 442 15.50 49.20 14.53
CA PRO A 442 15.06 49.14 15.92
C PRO A 442 13.69 49.76 16.27
N GLY A 443 13.18 49.36 17.45
CA GLY A 443 12.46 50.22 18.38
C GLY A 443 10.98 50.47 18.12
N VAL A 444 10.09 49.73 18.79
CA VAL A 444 9.07 50.23 19.73
C VAL A 444 8.55 49.03 20.54
N THR A 445 8.43 49.25 21.84
CA THR A 445 8.01 48.32 22.89
C THR A 445 6.60 47.75 22.71
N ALA A 446 6.47 46.42 22.69
CA ALA A 446 5.23 45.71 23.03
C ALA A 446 5.56 44.28 23.49
N GLN A 447 6.13 44.15 24.70
CA GLN A 447 6.22 42.87 25.41
C GLN A 447 4.95 42.69 26.26
N SER A 448 4.15 41.65 25.96
CA SER A 448 3.43 40.80 26.93
C SER A 448 2.31 39.93 26.34
N HIS A 449 2.00 40.00 25.03
CA HIS A 449 0.92 39.18 24.45
C HIS A 449 1.36 37.98 23.58
N SER A 450 2.63 37.88 23.19
CA SER A 450 3.09 36.79 22.31
C SER A 450 3.40 35.47 23.02
N GLU A 451 3.78 35.48 24.30
CA GLU A 451 4.14 34.25 25.03
C GLU A 451 2.95 33.44 25.54
N THR A 452 1.81 34.08 25.78
CA THR A 452 0.57 33.40 26.23
C THR A 452 -0.14 32.67 25.10
N GLU A 453 -0.05 33.17 23.86
CA GLU A 453 -0.66 32.56 22.66
C GLU A 453 0.12 31.32 22.19
N LEU A 454 1.46 31.38 22.21
CA LEU A 454 2.34 30.23 21.90
C LEU A 454 2.16 29.07 22.88
N ARG A 455 1.93 29.36 24.17
CA ARG A 455 1.64 28.34 25.20
C ARG A 455 0.26 27.70 25.06
N ARG A 456 -0.68 28.35 24.37
CA ARG A 456 -2.02 27.81 24.09
C ARG A 456 -1.99 26.83 22.91
N CYS A 457 -1.19 27.13 21.88
CA CYS A 457 -0.93 26.20 20.77
C CYS A 457 -0.14 24.96 21.22
N HIS A 458 0.81 25.10 22.16
CA HIS A 458 1.63 23.97 22.60
C HIS A 458 0.88 22.93 23.48
N ARG A 459 -0.25 23.31 24.10
CA ARG A 459 -1.12 22.37 24.83
C ARG A 459 -2.09 21.59 23.93
N LEU A 460 -2.28 22.02 22.68
CA LEU A 460 -3.20 21.40 21.72
C LEU A 460 -2.56 20.31 20.84
N THR A 461 -1.24 20.08 20.96
CA THR A 461 -0.50 19.09 20.15
C THR A 461 -0.08 17.81 20.88
N GLY A 462 -0.41 17.64 22.16
CA GLY A 462 -0.40 16.33 22.83
C GLY A 462 0.94 15.58 22.86
N ALA A 463 2.09 16.26 22.93
CA ALA A 463 3.40 15.62 23.12
C ALA A 463 3.76 15.54 24.61
N VAL A 464 3.90 14.32 25.14
CA VAL A 464 4.54 14.04 26.43
C VAL A 464 6.05 14.00 26.20
N LEU A 465 6.81 14.90 26.84
CA LEU A 465 8.27 14.82 26.93
C LEU A 465 8.69 13.59 27.77
N PRO A 466 9.67 12.78 27.34
CA PRO A 466 10.25 11.75 28.20
C PRO A 466 10.99 12.38 29.41
N PRO A 467 11.02 11.72 30.60
CA PRO A 467 11.46 12.34 31.85
C PRO A 467 12.98 12.53 32.04
N SER A 468 13.80 12.56 30.99
CA SER A 468 15.27 12.56 31.10
C SER A 468 15.96 13.89 30.82
N LEU A 469 15.23 15.00 30.59
CA LEU A 469 15.82 16.31 30.28
C LEU A 469 15.28 17.49 31.10
N THR A 470 14.52 17.24 32.17
CA THR A 470 14.05 18.27 33.14
C THR A 470 14.93 18.39 34.38
N ARG A 471 16.22 18.06 34.27
CA ARG A 471 17.20 18.27 35.35
C ARG A 471 18.51 18.83 34.80
N ARG A 472 18.45 20.08 34.35
CA ARG A 472 19.57 21.03 34.19
C ARG A 472 18.96 22.29 33.59
N LEU A 473 18.49 23.18 34.45
CA LEU A 473 18.18 24.61 34.24
C LEU A 473 17.34 25.19 35.40
N SER A 474 17.40 24.59 36.59
CA SER A 474 16.95 25.19 37.85
C SER A 474 18.09 25.19 38.86
N SER A 475 19.16 25.91 38.53
CA SER A 475 20.16 26.39 39.49
C SER A 475 20.99 27.49 38.83
N GLY A 476 20.36 28.66 38.65
CA GLY A 476 21.08 29.93 38.64
C GLY A 476 20.89 30.55 40.02
N ASP A 477 21.99 31.06 40.57
CA ASP A 477 22.10 31.98 41.70
C ASP A 477 22.12 31.40 43.13
N ALA A 478 23.34 31.15 43.61
CA ALA A 478 23.80 31.66 44.89
C ALA A 478 25.34 31.72 44.96
N THR A 479 25.86 32.95 44.95
CA THR A 479 27.00 33.45 45.75
C THR A 479 28.44 32.98 45.47
N ALA A 480 29.30 34.02 45.42
CA ALA A 480 30.76 34.09 45.48
C ALA A 480 31.52 33.97 44.14
#